data_AF-A0AA43HUW5-F1
#
_entry.id   AF-A0AA43HUW5-F1
#
_cell.length_a   1.000
_cell.length_b   1.000
_cell.length_c   1.000
_cell.angle_alpha   90.00
_cell.angle_beta   90.00
_cell.angle_gamma   90.00
#
_symmetry.space_group_name_H-M   'P 1'
#
loop_
_entity.id
_entity.type
_entity.pdbx_description
1 polymer ?
#
loop_
_entity_poly.entity_id
_entity_poly.type
_entity_poly.pdbx_seq_one_letter_code
_entity_poly.pdbx_strand_id
1 'polypeptide(L)' 'MNAKDLRMEQVYLCSDGQKTAHMYYYGMSEDKYMFIPCHPVKKHFCGSPCKLEEKEVTKLIRAI' A
#
# COMPACT_ATOMS: atom_id res chain seq x y z
N MET A 1 0.94 -1.32 -10.94
CA MET A 1 -0.37 -0.63 -10.92
C MET A 1 -0.08 0.85 -10.95
N ASN A 2 -0.89 1.71 -11.58
CA ASN A 2 -0.61 3.15 -11.51
C ASN A 2 -1.17 3.72 -10.21
N ALA A 3 -0.57 4.78 -9.69
CA ALA A 3 -1.02 5.38 -8.44
C ALA A 3 -2.41 6.04 -8.56
N LYS A 4 -2.77 6.52 -9.76
CA LYS A 4 -4.12 7.00 -10.09
C LYS A 4 -5.23 5.94 -9.96
N ASP A 5 -4.86 4.66 -9.98
CA ASP A 5 -5.81 3.55 -9.88
C ASP A 5 -6.07 3.14 -8.41
N LEU A 6 -5.36 3.79 -7.45
CA LEU A 6 -5.55 3.55 -6.03
C LEU A 6 -6.92 4.07 -5.55
N ARG A 7 -7.59 3.24 -4.76
CA ARG A 7 -8.86 3.55 -4.11
C ARG A 7 -8.63 3.55 -2.61
N MET A 8 -9.07 4.64 -1.96
CA MET A 8 -9.06 4.71 -0.51
C MET A 8 -9.75 3.49 0.09
N GLU A 9 -9.27 3.08 1.26
CA GLU A 9 -9.87 1.99 2.02
C GLU A 9 -9.76 0.60 1.36
N GLN A 10 -8.91 0.47 0.33
CA GLN A 10 -8.62 -0.78 -0.35
C GLN A 10 -7.27 -1.38 0.13
N VAL A 11 -7.24 -2.71 0.22
CA VAL A 11 -6.02 -3.49 0.48
C VAL A 11 -5.32 -3.78 -0.83
N TYR A 12 -4.00 -3.60 -0.83
CA TYR A 12 -3.10 -3.90 -1.92
C TYR A 12 -1.99 -4.83 -1.45
N LEU A 13 -1.36 -5.53 -2.39
CA LEU A 13 -0.16 -6.29 -2.12
C LEU A 13 1.06 -5.44 -2.44
N CYS A 14 1.90 -5.21 -1.43
CA CYS A 14 3.24 -4.65 -1.61
C CYS A 14 4.25 -5.78 -1.73
N SER A 15 5.08 -5.75 -2.77
CA SER A 15 6.13 -6.74 -3.02
C SER A 15 7.41 -6.07 -3.49
N ASP A 16 8.53 -6.37 -2.84
CA ASP A 16 9.87 -5.94 -3.25
C ASP A 16 10.64 -7.03 -4.00
N GLY A 17 9.99 -8.16 -4.30
CA GLY A 17 10.59 -9.33 -4.95
C GLY A 17 11.15 -10.38 -3.98
N GLN A 18 11.32 -10.06 -2.69
CA GLN A 18 11.72 -11.00 -1.65
C GLN A 18 10.64 -11.24 -0.61
N LYS A 19 9.89 -10.19 -0.26
CA LYS A 19 8.83 -10.21 0.73
C LYS A 19 7.55 -9.64 0.14
N THR A 20 6.43 -10.16 0.62
CA THR A 20 5.11 -9.64 0.30
C THR A 20 4.39 -9.23 1.58
N ALA A 21 3.68 -8.11 1.52
CA ALA A 21 2.91 -7.59 2.63
C ALA A 21 1.58 -7.03 2.12
N HIS A 22 0.52 -7.20 2.89
CA HIS A 22 -0.76 -6.57 2.61
C HIS A 22 -0.76 -5.16 3.21
N MET A 23 -1.14 -4.19 2.40
CA MET A 23 -1.04 -2.76 2.70
C MET A 23 -2.38 -2.10 2.42
N TYR A 24 -2.91 -1.39 3.41
CA TYR A 24 -4.13 -0.63 3.28
C TYR A 24 -3.82 0.78 2.81
N TYR A 25 -4.44 1.25 1.73
CA TYR A 25 -4.23 2.61 1.23
C TYR A 25 -5.15 3.62 1.93
N TYR A 26 -4.56 4.65 2.53
CA TYR A 26 -5.26 5.67 3.32
C TYR A 26 -5.37 7.04 2.65
N GLY A 27 -4.86 7.20 1.43
CA GLY A 27 -4.88 8.46 0.69
C GLY A 27 -3.50 9.09 0.51
N MET A 28 -3.48 10.34 0.05
CA MET A 28 -2.26 11.11 -0.13
C MET A 28 -2.02 12.08 1.04
N SER A 29 -0.76 12.21 1.45
CA SER A 29 -0.29 13.19 2.42
C SER A 29 0.92 13.93 1.84
N GLU A 30 0.80 15.25 1.75
CA GLU A 30 1.78 16.21 1.23
C GLU A 30 2.09 16.03 -0.26
N ASP A 31 2.59 14.87 -0.67
CA ASP A 31 2.79 14.43 -2.07
C ASP A 31 3.05 12.91 -2.17
N LYS A 32 2.81 12.17 -1.08
CA LYS A 32 3.11 10.74 -0.97
C LYS A 32 1.87 9.94 -0.66
N TYR A 33 1.84 8.72 -1.16
CA TYR A 33 0.77 7.75 -0.96
C TYR A 33 0.97 7.04 0.38
N MET A 34 0.01 7.19 1.28
CA MET A 34 0.07 6.62 2.62
C MET A 34 -0.51 5.21 2.63
N PHE A 35 0.31 4.26 3.07
CA PHE A 35 -0.07 2.87 3.24
C PHE A 35 0.17 2.42 4.67
N ILE A 36 -0.66 1.49 5.15
CA ILE A 36 -0.49 0.89 6.48
C ILE A 36 -0.48 -0.63 6.33
N PRO A 37 0.54 -1.34 6.84
CA PRO A 37 0.56 -2.79 6.84
C PRO A 37 -0.66 -3.35 7.59
N CYS A 38 -1.37 -4.28 6.97
CA CYS A 38 -2.54 -4.91 7.57
C CYS A 38 -2.49 -6.43 7.45
N HIS A 39 -3.07 -7.13 8.42
CA HIS A 39 -3.24 -8.57 8.34
C HIS A 39 -4.41 -8.90 7.39
N PRO A 40 -4.22 -9.72 6.34
CA PRO A 40 -5.24 -9.94 5.30
C PRO A 40 -6.55 -10.54 5.84
N VAL A 41 -6.46 -11.49 6.77
CA VAL A 41 -7.63 -12.18 7.34
C VAL A 41 -8.29 -11.38 8.47
N LYS A 42 -7.49 -10.89 9.43
CA LYS A 42 -8.02 -10.21 10.62
C LYS A 42 -8.36 -8.74 10.38
N LYS A 43 -7.95 -8.15 9.25
CA LYS A 43 -8.12 -6.73 8.90
C LYS A 43 -7.62 -5.75 9.97
N HIS A 44 -6.66 -6.17 10.78
CA HIS A 44 -6.02 -5.31 11.79
C HIS A 44 -4.70 -4.76 11.25
N PHE A 45 -4.35 -3.53 11.62
CA PHE A 45 -3.06 -2.96 11.29
C PHE A 45 -1.96 -3.66 12.10
N CYS A 46 -0.88 -4.05 11.43
CA CYS A 46 0.18 -4.86 12.03
C CYS A 46 1.58 -4.27 11.83
N GLY A 47 1.68 -2.97 11.56
CA GLY A 47 2.95 -2.27 11.44
C GLY A 47 2.78 -0.76 11.34
N SER A 48 3.90 -0.07 11.21
CA SER A 48 3.92 1.39 11.08
C SER A 48 3.45 1.82 9.69
N PRO A 49 2.73 2.96 9.58
CA PRO A 49 2.42 3.57 8.30
C PRO A 49 3.69 3.86 7.51
N CYS A 50 3.63 3.68 6.19
CA CYS A 50 4.66 4.07 5.25
C CYS A 50 4.10 5.05 4.22
N LYS A 51 4.97 5.93 3.73
CA LYS A 51 4.66 6.89 2.67
C LYS A 51 5.48 6.51 1.44
N LEU A 52 4.82 6.23 0.33
CA LEU A 52 5.45 5.85 -0.93
C LEU A 52 5.31 6.96 -1.96
N GLU A 53 6.34 7.18 -2.76
CA GLU A 53 6.28 8.01 -3.96
C GLU A 53 5.57 7.26 -5.09
N GLU A 54 5.08 7.98 -6.10
CA GLU A 54 4.38 7.38 -7.25
C GLU A 54 5.20 6.29 -7.96
N LYS A 55 6.52 6.52 -8.11
CA LYS A 55 7.44 5.54 -8.69
C LYS A 55 7.53 4.25 -7.88
N GLU A 56 7.46 4.37 -6.56
CA GLU A 56 7.51 3.23 -5.62
C GLU A 56 6.19 2.48 -5.63
N VAL A 57 5.06 3.20 -5.65
CA VAL A 57 3.73 2.60 -5.82
C VAL A 57 3.68 1.77 -7.11
N THR A 58 4.18 2.33 -8.20
CA THR A 58 4.15 1.66 -9.51
C THR A 58 4.96 0.37 -9.51
N LYS A 59 6.09 0.38 -8.80
CA LYS A 59 7.03 -0.75 -8.73
C LYS A 59 6.58 -1.83 -7.73
N LEU A 60 6.11 -1.42 -6.55
CA LEU A 60 5.92 -2.29 -5.40
C LEU A 60 4.47 -2.72 -5.21
N ILE A 61 3.50 -1.89 -5.60
CA ILE A 61 2.08 -2.08 -5.28
C ILE A 61 1.33 -2.78 -6.42
N ARG A 62 0.58 -3.82 -6.05
CA ARG A 62 -0.26 -4.65 -6.92
C ARG A 62 -1.69 -4.67 -6.37
N ALA A 63 -2.69 -4.58 -7.25
CA ALA A 63 -4.07 -4.90 -6.92
C ALA A 63 -4.18 -6.41 -6.58
N ILE A 64 -5.05 -6.73 -5.63
CA ILE A 64 -5.42 -8.09 -5.25
C ILE A 64 -6.79 -8.40 -5.86
#